data_AF-A0A957XPM8-F1
#
_entry.id   AF-A0A957XPM8-F1
#
_cell.length_a   1.000
_cell.length_b   1.000
_cell.length_c   1.000
_cell.angle_alpha   90.00
_cell.angle_beta   90.00
_cell.angle_gamma   90.00
#
_symmetry.space_group_name_H-M   'P 1'
#
loop_
_entity.id
_entity.type
_entity.pdbx_description
1 polymer ?
#
loop_
_entity_poly.entity_id
_entity_poly.type
_entity_poly.pdbx_seq_one_letter_code
_entity_poly.pdbx_strand_id
1 'polypeptide(L)'
;MPLWTTPGRQLNNTARLTLQNVPLQDEKLLIVNVNLADVSDMYGAEIQMRYNPAQLKVRDNDTRLDGIQIKPGPLIAFDNRFVVQNMADPETGTIDFAFTLLRSATPIEGDGVLATIVFEILGSGPYSL
;
A
#
# COMPACT_ATOMS: atom_id res chain seq x y z
N MET A 1 10.27 -2.23 52.74
CA MET A 1 9.57 -3.03 51.70
C MET A 1 9.80 -2.32 50.37
N PRO A 2 10.44 -2.93 49.35
CA PRO A 2 10.78 -2.19 48.13
C PRO A 2 9.58 -2.08 47.19
N LEU A 3 9.46 -0.91 46.56
CA LEU A 3 8.53 -0.62 45.46
C LEU A 3 8.99 -1.34 44.19
N TRP A 4 8.07 -2.03 43.51
CA TRP A 4 8.23 -2.42 42.12
C TRP A 4 7.28 -1.59 41.28
N THR A 5 7.78 -0.51 40.68
CA THR A 5 7.15 0.08 39.50
C THR A 5 7.79 -0.58 38.29
N THR A 6 7.06 -1.49 37.65
CA THR A 6 7.39 -1.89 36.27
C THR A 6 7.17 -0.66 35.39
N PRO A 7 8.18 -0.10 34.71
CA PRO A 7 7.90 0.86 33.67
C PRO A 7 7.14 0.11 32.58
N GLY A 8 5.85 0.41 32.43
CA GLY A 8 5.12 -0.01 31.25
C GLY A 8 5.88 0.52 30.04
N ARG A 9 6.42 -0.36 29.21
CA ARG A 9 7.04 0.01 27.95
C ARG A 9 5.95 0.64 27.09
N GLN A 10 5.87 1.96 27.09
CA GLN A 10 5.02 2.69 26.16
C GLN A 10 5.63 2.50 24.78
N LEU A 11 5.12 1.52 24.03
CA LEU A 11 5.42 1.37 22.61
C LEU A 11 4.73 2.52 21.88
N ASN A 12 5.40 3.65 21.75
CA ASN A 12 5.04 4.64 20.74
C ASN A 12 5.45 4.08 19.37
N ASN A 13 4.83 2.96 18.95
CA ASN A 13 5.08 2.36 17.65
C ASN A 13 4.00 2.86 16.68
N THR A 14 4.25 4.03 16.09
CA THR A 14 3.37 4.58 15.05
C THR A 14 3.83 4.03 13.71
N ALA A 15 3.02 3.14 13.12
CA ALA A 15 3.24 2.70 11.76
C ALA A 15 3.28 3.92 10.82
N ARG A 16 4.26 3.94 9.93
CA ARG A 16 4.45 5.02 8.94
C ARG A 16 4.11 4.50 7.56
N LEU A 17 3.28 5.24 6.83
CA LEU A 17 3.03 5.02 5.42
C LEU A 17 3.83 6.05 4.61
N THR A 18 4.55 5.58 3.59
CA THR A 18 5.27 6.46 2.66
C THR A 18 5.05 6.02 1.22
N LEU A 19 5.01 6.99 0.30
CA LEU A 19 5.04 6.73 -1.13
C LEU A 19 6.48 6.86 -1.61
N GLN A 20 6.98 5.82 -2.27
CA GLN A 20 8.34 5.80 -2.79
C GLN A 20 8.33 5.56 -4.29
N ASN A 21 8.88 6.52 -5.03
CA ASN A 21 9.13 6.33 -6.46
C ASN A 21 10.25 5.30 -6.65
N VAL A 22 10.01 4.34 -7.52
CA VAL A 22 11.02 3.38 -7.97
C VAL A 22 11.64 3.95 -9.25
N PRO A 23 12.92 4.38 -9.23
CA PRO A 23 13.55 4.95 -10.42
C PRO A 23 13.58 3.93 -11.57
N LEU A 24 13.10 4.34 -12.73
CA LEU A 24 13.16 3.57 -13.97
C LEU A 24 13.96 4.33 -15.02
N GLN A 25 14.51 3.60 -15.99
CA GLN A 25 15.04 4.19 -17.23
C GLN A 25 13.92 4.50 -18.24
N ASP A 26 12.69 4.03 -17.99
CA ASP A 26 11.54 4.28 -18.86
C ASP A 26 10.83 5.58 -18.45
N GLU A 27 10.96 6.61 -19.26
CA GLU A 27 10.35 7.92 -19.03
C GLU A 27 8.82 7.93 -19.19
N LYS A 28 8.21 6.84 -19.67
CA LYS A 28 6.75 6.73 -19.84
C LYS A 28 6.06 6.11 -18.63
N LEU A 29 6.81 5.53 -17.71
CA LEU A 29 6.26 4.85 -16.55
C LEU A 29 6.72 5.50 -15.26
N LEU A 30 5.78 5.68 -14.34
CA LEU A 30 6.05 6.01 -12.96
C LEU A 30 5.62 4.82 -12.09
N ILE A 31 6.57 4.23 -11.37
CA ILE A 31 6.28 3.16 -10.40
C ILE A 31 6.37 3.76 -9.00
N VAL A 32 5.31 3.53 -8.21
CA VAL A 32 5.19 4.00 -6.83
C VAL A 32 4.91 2.81 -5.94
N ASN A 33 5.76 2.62 -4.94
CA ASN A 33 5.50 1.69 -3.84
C ASN A 33 4.80 2.41 -2.70
N VAL A 34 3.74 1.78 -2.19
CA VAL A 34 3.16 2.12 -0.89
C VAL A 34 3.90 1.32 0.16
N ASN A 35 4.77 1.98 0.91
CA ASN A 35 5.59 1.35 1.93
C ASN A 35 4.97 1.56 3.32
N LEU A 36 5.02 0.51 4.13
CA LEU A 36 4.78 0.59 5.56
C LEU A 36 6.11 0.39 6.30
N ALA A 37 6.28 1.12 7.40
CA ALA A 37 7.40 0.97 8.32
C ALA A 37 6.93 1.00 9.77
N ASP A 38 7.68 0.37 10.67
CA ASP A 38 7.37 0.25 12.09
C ASP A 38 5.98 -0.36 12.33
N VAL A 39 5.57 -1.33 11.51
CA VAL A 39 4.32 -2.06 11.71
C VAL A 39 4.49 -3.04 12.86
N SER A 40 3.49 -3.15 13.72
CA SER A 40 3.42 -4.22 14.71
C SER A 40 1.99 -4.69 14.92
N ASP A 41 1.82 -6.00 15.11
CA ASP A 41 0.54 -6.69 15.31
C ASP A 41 -0.55 -6.35 14.27
N MET A 42 -0.17 -6.17 12.99
CA MET A 42 -1.11 -5.75 11.93
C MET A 42 -1.79 -6.94 11.25
N TYR A 43 -3.13 -6.89 11.21
CA TYR A 43 -3.98 -7.89 10.56
C TYR A 43 -4.69 -7.39 9.30
N GLY A 44 -4.50 -6.13 8.93
CA GLY A 44 -5.14 -5.57 7.76
C GLY A 44 -4.79 -4.10 7.62
N ALA A 45 -5.01 -3.58 6.43
CA ALA A 45 -4.93 -2.16 6.16
C ALA A 45 -5.96 -1.80 5.09
N GLU A 46 -6.41 -0.56 5.15
CA GLU A 46 -7.18 0.09 4.10
C GLU A 46 -6.47 1.40 3.78
N ILE A 47 -6.27 1.66 2.49
CA ILE A 47 -5.73 2.90 1.97
C ILE A 47 -6.66 3.43 0.88
N GLN A 48 -6.84 4.74 0.91
CA GLN A 48 -7.47 5.50 -0.17
C GLN A 48 -6.45 6.52 -0.67
N MET A 49 -6.09 6.42 -1.95
CA MET A 49 -5.14 7.34 -2.60
C MET A 49 -5.87 8.14 -3.68
N ARG A 50 -5.42 9.38 -3.90
CA ARG A 50 -5.90 10.21 -5.01
C ARG A 50 -4.73 10.54 -5.92
N TYR A 51 -4.95 10.49 -7.22
CA TYR A 51 -4.00 10.93 -8.23
C TYR A 51 -4.69 11.87 -9.22
N ASN A 52 -3.91 12.57 -10.03
CA ASN A 52 -4.47 13.37 -11.12
C ASN A 52 -4.67 12.50 -12.38
N PRO A 53 -5.91 12.13 -12.75
CA PRO A 53 -6.16 11.26 -13.90
C PRO A 53 -5.87 11.94 -15.25
N ALA A 54 -5.71 13.27 -15.28
CA ALA A 54 -5.28 14.00 -16.46
C ALA A 54 -3.76 13.86 -16.73
N GLN A 55 -2.97 13.46 -15.73
CA GLN A 55 -1.51 13.34 -15.85
C GLN A 55 -1.02 11.90 -15.77
N LEU A 56 -1.75 11.03 -15.07
CA LEU A 56 -1.36 9.65 -14.81
C LEU A 56 -2.55 8.71 -15.05
N LYS A 57 -2.27 7.51 -15.54
CA LYS A 57 -3.24 6.44 -15.67
C LYS A 57 -2.71 5.17 -15.01
N VAL A 58 -3.47 4.59 -14.09
CA VAL A 58 -3.10 3.31 -13.46
C VAL A 58 -3.11 2.21 -14.52
N ARG A 59 -2.02 1.46 -14.60
CA ARG A 59 -1.94 0.24 -15.41
C ARG A 59 -2.50 -0.92 -14.60
N ASP A 60 -3.52 -1.57 -15.16
CA ASP A 60 -4.14 -2.72 -14.55
C ASP A 60 -3.16 -3.88 -14.38
N ASN A 61 -3.07 -4.39 -13.15
CA ASN A 61 -2.21 -5.51 -12.79
C ASN A 61 -2.83 -6.88 -13.11
N ASP A 62 -4.16 -7.00 -13.23
CA ASP A 62 -4.81 -8.28 -13.52
C ASP A 62 -6.06 -8.12 -14.38
N THR A 63 -5.85 -8.15 -15.70
CA THR A 63 -6.90 -7.99 -16.72
C THR A 63 -7.92 -9.12 -16.77
N ARG A 64 -7.83 -10.11 -15.86
CA ARG A 64 -8.82 -11.19 -15.72
C ARG A 64 -9.92 -10.83 -14.72
N LEU A 65 -9.70 -9.81 -13.91
CA LEU A 65 -10.69 -9.26 -12.98
C LEU A 65 -11.33 -8.03 -13.61
N ASP A 66 -12.57 -7.74 -13.22
CA ASP A 66 -13.24 -6.52 -13.66
C ASP A 66 -12.62 -5.30 -12.97
N GLY A 67 -12.41 -4.23 -13.74
CA GLY A 67 -11.86 -2.97 -13.25
C GLY A 67 -10.33 -2.94 -13.18
N ILE A 68 -9.76 -1.81 -12.74
CA ILE A 68 -8.31 -1.58 -12.76
C ILE A 68 -7.72 -1.95 -11.39
N GLN A 69 -6.78 -2.90 -11.37
CA GLN A 69 -6.18 -3.41 -10.14
C GLN A 69 -4.77 -2.83 -9.93
N ILE A 70 -4.41 -2.52 -8.69
CA ILE A 70 -3.00 -2.33 -8.32
C ILE A 70 -2.38 -3.67 -7.90
N LYS A 71 -1.06 -3.74 -7.79
CA LYS A 71 -0.35 -4.96 -7.42
C LYS A 71 -0.21 -5.08 -5.90
N PRO A 72 -0.79 -6.10 -5.25
CA PRO A 72 -0.46 -6.43 -3.86
C PRO A 72 1.04 -6.65 -3.66
N GLY A 73 1.59 -6.06 -2.59
CA GLY A 73 3.01 -6.08 -2.31
C GLY A 73 3.47 -7.33 -1.54
N PRO A 74 4.80 -7.57 -1.48
CA PRO A 74 5.39 -8.68 -0.74
C PRO A 74 5.04 -8.73 0.75
N LEU A 75 4.74 -7.58 1.38
CA LEU A 75 4.38 -7.51 2.80
C LEU A 75 3.12 -8.32 3.11
N ILE A 76 2.29 -8.57 2.09
CA ILE A 76 1.08 -9.37 2.18
C ILE A 76 1.15 -10.57 1.25
N ALA A 77 2.32 -11.07 0.84
CA ALA A 77 2.43 -12.17 -0.13
C ALA A 77 2.38 -13.57 0.52
N PHE A 78 1.33 -13.85 1.29
CA PHE A 78 1.09 -15.16 1.92
C PHE A 78 -0.37 -15.62 1.80
N ASP A 79 -0.61 -16.93 1.94
CA ASP A 79 -1.87 -17.57 1.55
C ASP A 79 -3.06 -17.24 2.47
N ASN A 80 -2.81 -16.98 3.76
CA ASN A 80 -3.86 -16.70 4.75
C ASN A 80 -4.29 -15.22 4.76
N ARG A 81 -4.56 -14.67 3.58
CA ARG A 81 -5.04 -13.29 3.40
C ARG A 81 -6.28 -13.22 2.53
N PHE A 82 -6.98 -12.11 2.62
CA PHE A 82 -8.09 -11.77 1.75
C PHE A 82 -7.99 -10.30 1.32
N VAL A 83 -7.94 -10.04 0.02
CA VAL A 83 -8.02 -8.69 -0.53
C VAL A 83 -9.50 -8.33 -0.62
N VAL A 84 -9.93 -7.40 0.22
CA VAL A 84 -11.33 -6.98 0.37
C VAL A 84 -11.72 -6.03 -0.76
N GLN A 85 -10.82 -5.09 -1.08
CA GLN A 85 -11.00 -4.09 -2.12
C GLN A 85 -9.67 -3.88 -2.83
N ASN A 86 -9.71 -3.81 -4.16
CA ASN A 86 -8.60 -3.39 -5.00
C ASN A 86 -9.21 -2.80 -6.25
N MET A 87 -9.24 -1.47 -6.34
CA MET A 87 -9.84 -0.81 -7.49
C MET A 87 -9.24 0.57 -7.66
N ALA A 88 -8.83 0.89 -8.88
CA ALA A 88 -8.55 2.23 -9.32
C ALA A 88 -9.68 2.74 -10.21
N ASP A 89 -10.19 3.93 -9.89
CA ASP A 89 -11.16 4.64 -10.71
C ASP A 89 -10.42 5.69 -11.57
N PRO A 90 -10.39 5.51 -12.91
CA PRO A 90 -9.72 6.45 -13.81
C PRO A 90 -10.51 7.75 -14.03
N GLU A 91 -11.80 7.80 -13.72
CA GLU A 91 -12.63 9.01 -13.86
C GLU A 91 -12.43 9.95 -12.68
N THR A 92 -12.44 9.41 -11.47
CA THR A 92 -12.30 10.21 -10.23
C THR A 92 -10.86 10.34 -9.76
N GLY A 93 -9.95 9.52 -10.29
CA GLY A 93 -8.54 9.51 -9.90
C GLY A 93 -8.33 8.95 -8.50
N THR A 94 -9.09 7.94 -8.09
CA THR A 94 -8.98 7.31 -6.77
C THR A 94 -8.45 5.88 -6.88
N ILE A 95 -7.78 5.41 -5.83
CA ILE A 95 -7.39 4.02 -5.65
C ILE A 95 -7.82 3.61 -4.26
N ASP A 96 -8.69 2.60 -4.18
CA ASP A 96 -9.14 1.98 -2.95
C ASP A 96 -8.50 0.59 -2.84
N PHE A 97 -7.71 0.39 -1.79
CA PHE A 97 -7.06 -0.89 -1.54
C PHE A 97 -7.22 -1.29 -0.08
N ALA A 98 -7.83 -2.45 0.16
CA ALA A 98 -8.05 -3.00 1.48
C ALA A 98 -7.77 -4.50 1.51
N PHE A 99 -7.13 -4.97 2.58
CA PHE A 99 -6.93 -6.39 2.83
C PHE A 99 -7.08 -6.72 4.31
N THR A 100 -7.32 -7.99 4.59
CA THR A 100 -7.34 -8.55 5.94
C THR A 100 -6.66 -9.92 5.97
N LEU A 101 -6.15 -10.30 7.14
CA LEU A 101 -5.62 -11.62 7.40
C LEU A 101 -6.72 -12.55 7.86
N LEU A 102 -6.69 -13.77 7.35
CA LEU A 102 -7.65 -14.80 7.73
C LEU A 102 -7.21 -15.48 9.02
N ARG A 103 -8.16 -16.13 9.70
CA ARG A 103 -7.90 -16.87 10.95
C ARG A 103 -6.66 -17.77 10.79
N SER A 104 -5.82 -17.80 11.83
CA SER A 104 -4.53 -18.52 11.92
C SER A 104 -3.33 -17.88 11.21
N ALA A 105 -3.50 -16.74 10.55
CA ALA A 105 -2.36 -15.94 10.08
C ALA A 105 -1.57 -15.37 11.26
N THR A 106 -0.24 -15.33 11.11
CA THR A 106 0.64 -14.53 11.96
C THR A 106 0.46 -13.05 11.61
N PRO A 107 0.37 -12.14 12.60
CA PRO A 107 0.33 -10.71 12.31
C PRO A 107 1.58 -10.25 11.56
N ILE A 108 1.42 -9.19 10.77
CA ILE A 108 2.52 -8.54 10.08
C ILE A 108 3.30 -7.66 11.07
N GLU A 109 4.63 -7.77 11.02
CA GLU A 109 5.59 -7.01 11.82
C GLU A 109 6.63 -6.38 10.89
N GLY A 110 7.17 -5.22 11.27
CA GLY A 110 8.29 -4.56 10.62
C GLY A 110 7.91 -3.72 9.40
N ASP A 111 8.76 -3.76 8.38
CA ASP A 111 8.72 -2.86 7.23
C ASP A 111 8.48 -3.63 5.94
N GLY A 112 7.84 -2.99 4.96
CA GLY A 112 7.77 -3.54 3.61
C GLY A 112 6.80 -2.83 2.69
N VAL A 113 6.74 -3.32 1.45
CA VAL A 113 5.84 -2.79 0.42
C VAL A 113 4.47 -3.45 0.58
N LEU A 114 3.46 -2.63 0.88
CA LEU A 114 2.06 -3.03 0.97
C LEU A 114 1.46 -3.25 -0.44
N ALA A 115 1.74 -2.35 -1.36
CA ALA A 115 1.28 -2.41 -2.74
C ALA A 115 2.21 -1.64 -3.69
N THR A 116 2.19 -2.02 -4.96
CA THR A 116 2.91 -1.33 -6.04
C THR A 116 1.89 -0.83 -7.06
N ILE A 117 2.00 0.43 -7.41
CA ILE A 117 1.16 1.10 -8.41
C ILE A 117 2.05 1.44 -9.60
N VAL A 118 1.62 1.05 -10.79
CA VAL A 118 2.29 1.39 -12.05
C VAL A 118 1.42 2.40 -12.77
N PHE A 119 1.94 3.59 -13.02
CA PHE A 119 1.27 4.63 -13.78
C PHE A 119 1.88 4.75 -15.18
N GLU A 120 1.03 4.82 -16.19
CA GLU A 120 1.34 5.39 -17.50
C GLU A 120 1.31 6.92 -17.38
N ILE A 121 2.37 7.59 -17.81
CA ILE A 121 2.48 9.05 -17.81
C ILE A 121 1.77 9.62 -19.04
N LEU A 122 0.77 10.47 -18.82
CA LEU A 122 -0.02 11.13 -19.87
C LEU A 122 0.43 12.58 -20.15
N GLY A 123 1.04 13.24 -19.17
CA GLY A 123 1.45 14.64 -19.25
C GLY A 123 2.77 14.93 -18.53
N SER A 124 3.20 16.19 -18.54
CA SER A 124 4.40 16.62 -17.82
C SER A 124 4.15 16.81 -16.33
N GLY A 125 5.17 16.54 -15.52
CA GLY A 125 5.14 16.74 -14.08
C GLY A 125 5.23 18.22 -13.64
N PRO A 126 5.22 18.49 -12.32
CA PRO A 126 5.19 17.51 -11.24
C PRO A 126 3.87 16.73 -11.18
N TYR A 127 3.95 15.46 -10.77
CA TYR A 127 2.79 14.59 -10.63
C TYR A 127 2.24 14.69 -9.20
N SER A 128 0.91 14.79 -9.07
CA SER A 128 0.23 14.78 -7.78
C SER A 128 -0.32 13.39 -7.45
N LEU A 129 0.03 12.90 -6.26
CA LEU A 129 -0.33 11.61 -5.65
C LEU A 129 -0.73 11.82 -4.18
#